data_AF-A0A358NF60-F1
#
_entry.id   AF-A0A358NF60-F1
#
_cell.length_a   1.000
_cell.length_b   1.000
_cell.length_c   1.000
_cell.angle_alpha   90.00
_cell.angle_beta   90.00
_cell.angle_gamma   90.00
#
_symmetry.space_group_name_H-M   'P 1'
#
loop_
_entity.id
_entity.type
_entity.pdbx_description
1 polymer ?
#
loop_
_entity_poly.entity_id
_entity_poly.type
_entity_poly.pdbx_seq_one_letter_code
_entity_poly.pdbx_strand_id
1 'polypeptide(L)' 'MDYKEALDFIHSTYKFGSKLGLQNITRLTELLGNPQDSYKIIHVAGTNGKGSTSNMIHDVLMASGYKTGLFISPFLEEFT' A
#
# COMPACT_ATOMS: atom_id res chain seq x y z
N MET A 1 0.29 -21.86 -0.18
CA MET A 1 0.33 -20.66 0.67
C MET A 1 -1.09 -20.33 1.05
N ASP A 2 -1.49 -20.75 2.24
CA ASP A 2 -2.71 -20.24 2.86
C ASP A 2 -2.49 -18.83 3.44
N TYR A 3 -3.55 -18.21 3.96
CA TYR A 3 -3.49 -16.85 4.52
C TYR A 3 -2.43 -16.71 5.62
N LYS A 4 -2.33 -17.70 6.50
CA LYS A 4 -1.41 -17.67 7.64
C LYS A 4 0.02 -17.81 7.17
N GLU A 5 0.28 -18.74 6.25
CA GLU A 5 1.60 -18.91 5.62
C GLU A 5 2.06 -17.63 4.90
N ALA A 6 1.14 -16.92 4.23
CA ALA A 6 1.45 -15.66 3.58
C ALA A 6 1.79 -14.55 4.58
N LEU A 7 1.01 -14.43 5.65
CA LEU A 7 1.24 -13.45 6.70
C LEU A 7 2.58 -13.71 7.41
N ASP A 8 2.86 -14.97 7.76
CA ASP A 8 4.12 -15.38 8.38
C ASP A 8 5.31 -15.07 7.47
N PHE A 9 5.18 -15.30 6.16
CA PHE A 9 6.20 -14.94 5.19
C PHE A 9 6.46 -13.43 5.17
N ILE A 10 5.41 -12.59 5.06
CA ILE A 10 5.53 -11.12 5.07
C ILE A 10 6.23 -10.67 6.36
N HIS A 11 5.79 -11.18 7.51
CA HIS A 11 6.34 -10.81 8.81
C HIS A 11 7.80 -11.23 8.98
N SER A 12 8.22 -12.34 8.37
CA SER A 12 9.61 -12.78 8.41
C SER A 12 10.58 -11.79 7.76
N THR A 13 10.11 -10.95 6.84
CA THR A 13 10.95 -9.96 6.12
C THR A 13 11.39 -8.80 7.00
N TYR A 14 10.65 -8.49 8.08
CA TYR A 14 10.99 -7.41 9.01
C TYR A 14 12.30 -7.62 9.78
N LYS A 15 12.83 -8.86 9.82
CA LYS A 15 14.07 -9.21 10.53
C LYS A 15 15.28 -8.40 10.10
N PHE A 16 15.27 -7.85 8.88
CA PHE A 16 16.39 -7.09 8.31
C PHE A 16 16.23 -5.57 8.41
N GLY A 17 15.13 -5.08 9.00
CA GLY A 17 14.82 -3.66 9.09
C GLY A 17 14.52 -3.00 7.73
N SER A 18 14.37 -1.68 7.72
CA SER A 18 14.10 -0.92 6.50
C SER A 18 15.39 -0.44 5.84
N LYS A 19 15.66 -0.91 4.62
CA LYS A 19 16.67 -0.30 3.74
C LYS A 19 16.03 0.86 2.99
N LEU A 20 16.46 2.07 3.27
CA LEU A 20 16.01 3.27 2.57
C LEU A 20 16.51 3.27 1.10
N GLY A 21 15.76 3.93 0.24
CA GLY A 21 16.00 3.99 -1.20
C GLY A 21 14.96 3.22 -2.02
N LEU A 22 14.91 3.50 -3.32
CA LEU A 22 13.89 2.92 -4.22
C LEU A 22 14.40 1.69 -5.00
N GLN A 23 15.69 1.38 -4.93
CA GLN A 23 16.31 0.38 -5.82
C GLN A 23 15.65 -1.00 -5.71
N ASN A 24 15.37 -1.46 -4.49
CA ASN A 24 14.76 -2.77 -4.27
C ASN A 24 13.31 -2.83 -4.79
N ILE A 25 12.51 -1.80 -4.49
CA ILE A 25 11.10 -1.78 -4.91
C ILE A 25 10.98 -1.56 -6.41
N THR A 26 11.81 -0.69 -7.00
CA THR A 26 11.88 -0.50 -8.46
C THR A 26 12.22 -1.81 -9.16
N ARG A 27 13.22 -2.55 -8.68
CA ARG A 27 13.57 -3.84 -9.26
C ARG A 27 12.43 -4.85 -9.13
N LEU A 28 11.73 -4.87 -8.00
CA LEU A 28 10.57 -5.73 -7.80
C LEU A 28 9.42 -5.38 -8.76
N THR A 29 9.09 -4.10 -8.92
CA THR A 29 8.01 -3.66 -9.82
C THR A 29 8.33 -3.93 -11.27
N GLU A 30 9.59 -3.78 -11.70
CA GLU A 30 10.03 -4.18 -13.04
C GLU A 30 9.74 -5.66 -13.32
N LEU A 31 10.05 -6.55 -12.38
CA LEU A 31 9.77 -7.99 -12.50
C LEU A 31 8.27 -8.30 -12.55
N LEU A 32 7.44 -7.42 -12.00
CA LEU A 32 5.98 -7.52 -12.00
C LEU A 32 5.32 -6.76 -13.17
N GLY A 33 6.11 -6.21 -14.10
CA GLY A 33 5.58 -5.50 -15.27
C GLY A 33 5.12 -4.08 -14.99
N ASN A 34 5.72 -3.40 -14.00
CA ASN A 34 5.46 -2.00 -13.64
C ASN A 34 3.97 -1.66 -13.40
N PRO A 35 3.28 -2.37 -12.49
CA PRO A 35 1.85 -2.17 -12.25
C PRO A 35 1.49 -0.75 -11.80
N GLN A 36 2.41 -0.02 -11.17
CA GLN A 36 2.21 1.37 -10.76
C GLN A 36 1.90 2.32 -11.92
N ASP A 37 2.31 1.98 -13.14
CA ASP A 37 2.09 2.81 -14.33
C ASP A 37 0.69 2.60 -14.95
N SER A 38 -0.06 1.61 -14.46
CA SER A 38 -1.39 1.23 -14.98
C SER A 38 -2.55 1.97 -14.32
N TYR A 39 -2.29 2.77 -13.28
CA TYR A 39 -3.33 3.39 -12.45
C TYR A 39 -3.15 4.89 -12.31
N LYS A 40 -4.26 5.62 -12.11
CA LYS A 40 -4.23 7.00 -11.64
C LYS A 40 -4.03 6.98 -10.12
N ILE A 41 -2.94 7.55 -9.64
CA ILE A 41 -2.54 7.49 -8.23
C ILE A 41 -2.65 8.88 -7.59
N ILE A 42 -3.26 8.93 -6.40
CA ILE A 42 -3.21 10.08 -5.49
C ILE A 42 -2.23 9.71 -4.36
N HIS A 43 -1.11 10.43 -4.25
CA HIS A 43 -0.10 10.19 -3.23
C HIS A 43 -0.26 11.19 -2.08
N VAL A 44 -0.53 10.69 -0.87
CA VAL A 44 -0.69 11.53 0.34
C VAL A 44 0.50 11.33 1.29
N ALA A 45 1.25 12.40 1.53
CA ALA A 45 2.39 12.43 2.46
C ALA A 45 2.19 13.50 3.55
N GLY A 46 2.86 13.35 4.69
CA GLY A 46 2.80 14.31 5.80
C GLY A 46 3.04 13.66 7.17
N THR A 47 3.27 14.46 8.21
CA THR A 47 3.49 13.95 9.57
C THR A 47 2.19 13.38 10.15
N ASN A 48 1.09 14.13 10.06
CA ASN A 48 -0.22 13.78 10.61
C ASN A 48 -1.31 13.83 9.54
N GLY A 49 -2.46 13.22 9.81
CA GLY A 49 -3.67 13.35 8.97
C GLY A 49 -3.70 12.51 7.68
N LYS A 50 -2.59 11.88 7.27
CA LYS A 50 -2.52 11.04 6.05
C LYS A 50 -3.68 10.04 5.95
N GLY A 51 -3.89 9.25 7.00
CA GLY A 51 -4.94 8.23 7.03
C GLY A 51 -6.34 8.85 6.87
N SER A 52 -6.66 9.87 7.65
CA SER A 52 -7.96 10.55 7.59
C SER A 52 -8.20 11.22 6.24
N THR A 53 -7.19 11.90 5.68
CA THR A 53 -7.28 12.54 4.36
C THR A 53 -7.44 11.49 3.25
N SER A 54 -6.67 10.41 3.26
CA SER A 54 -6.79 9.34 2.25
C SER A 54 -8.16 8.65 2.31
N ASN A 55 -8.72 8.43 3.51
CA ASN A 55 -10.08 7.90 3.66
C ASN A 55 -11.12 8.86 3.09
N MET A 56 -11.05 10.15 3.45
CA MET A 56 -11.99 11.14 2.92
C MET A 56 -11.96 11.22 1.38
N ILE A 57 -10.76 11.18 0.78
CA ILE A 57 -10.61 11.15 -0.67
C ILE A 57 -11.21 9.87 -1.26
N HIS A 58 -10.93 8.72 -0.66
CA HIS A 58 -11.47 7.43 -1.09
C HIS A 58 -13.00 7.44 -1.09
N ASP A 59 -13.62 7.86 0.02
CA ASP A 59 -15.08 7.87 0.20
C ASP A 59 -15.76 8.82 -0.80
N VAL A 60 -15.21 10.01 -1.01
CA VAL A 60 -15.75 10.97 -2.00
C VAL A 60 -15.67 10.41 -3.41
N LEU A 61 -14.55 9.77 -3.79
CA LEU A 61 -14.41 9.18 -5.12
C LEU A 61 -15.33 7.97 -5.32
N MET A 62 -15.45 7.11 -4.30
CA MET A 62 -16.38 5.99 -4.31
C MET A 62 -17.83 6.48 -4.44
N ALA A 63 -18.24 7.47 -3.64
CA ALA A 63 -19.56 8.08 -3.71
C ALA A 63 -19.83 8.76 -5.06
N SER A 64 -18.79 9.21 -5.75
CA SER A 64 -18.86 9.80 -7.10
C SER A 64 -18.87 8.75 -8.23
N GLY A 65 -18.91 7.46 -7.89
CA GLY A 65 -19.02 6.35 -8.85
C GLY A 65 -17.69 5.84 -9.42
N TYR A 66 -16.55 6.24 -8.87
CA TYR A 66 -15.24 5.71 -9.27
C TYR A 66 -14.92 4.39 -8.58
N LYS A 67 -14.28 3.47 -9.29
CA LYS A 67 -13.66 2.28 -8.69
C LYS A 67 -12.32 2.68 -8.07
N THR A 68 -12.30 2.85 -6.76
CA THR A 68 -11.14 3.37 -6.02
C THR A 68 -10.56 2.31 -5.09
N GLY A 69 -9.24 2.16 -5.07
CA GLY A 69 -8.52 1.41 -4.04
C GLY A 69 -7.93 2.35 -2.99
N LEU A 70 -7.71 1.85 -1.77
CA LEU A 70 -7.10 2.60 -0.67
C LEU A 70 -5.95 1.78 -0.08
N PHE A 71 -4.78 2.41 0.07
CA PHE A 71 -3.63 1.84 0.78
C PHE A 71 -3.24 2.77 1.93
N ILE A 72 -3.36 2.27 3.17
CA ILE A 72 -3.03 2.99 4.40
C ILE A 72 -2.23 2.09 5.35
N SER A 73 -1.46 2.70 6.24
CA SER A 73 -0.71 1.99 7.27
C SER A 73 -0.61 2.84 8.56
N PRO A 74 -0.49 2.20 9.74
CA PRO A 74 -0.67 0.76 9.98
C PRO A 74 -2.14 0.32 9.84
N PHE A 75 -2.39 -0.99 9.73
CA PHE A 75 -3.73 -1.55 9.90
C PHE A 75 -4.15 -1.50 11.38
N LEU A 76 -5.47 -1.54 11.65
CA LEU A 76 -6.00 -1.44 13.01
C LEU A 76 -6.29 -2.82 13.64
N GLU A 77 -7.12 -3.64 12.98
CA GLU A 77 -7.56 -4.94 13.52
C GLU A 77 -7.02 -6.12 12.70
N GLU A 78 -7.13 -6.05 11.38
CA GLU A 78 -6.69 -7.10 10.45
C GLU A 78 -5.83 -6.54 9.33
N PHE A 79 -4.93 -7.36 8.79
CA PHE A 79 -4.02 -7.00 7.68
C PHE A 79 -4.77 -6.74 6.35
N THR A 80 -6.00 -7.21 6.23
CA THR A 80 -6.81 -7.24 5.00
C THR A 80 -8.05 -6.38 5.08
#